data_AF-A0A448MX30-F1
#
_entry.id   AF-A0A448MX30-F1
#
_cell.length_a   1.000
_cell.length_b   1.000
_cell.length_c   1.000
_cell.angle_alpha   90.00
_cell.angle_beta   90.00
_cell.angle_gamma   90.00
#
_symmetry.space_group_name_H-M   'P 1'
#
loop_
_entity.id
_entity.type
_entity.pdbx_description
1 polymer ?
#
loop_
_entity_poly.entity_id
_entity_poly.type
_entity_poly.pdbx_seq_one_letter_code
_entity_poly.pdbx_strand_id
1 'polypeptide(L)'
;MIDVQETAIRTGGPLTQSTPTTKTDKAGVRAATSQPRCSLLGVLKSEWIKLWSLRAAQVTAVFMLVPMTIINLLVLLFADVSGGTQLLAVDATVRMFTTIDLIFIVVLGGMFAAGEFSTGSIRPSLGAVPNRGLLVVAKIMVLALSVLILSILAVGISVVLGLIVLPTRGVEQSLESPAVRMIVGLCLYSMLMGLFSFCIGFLGRSSVGAISVTLGILWILPSVVRMLGDGEMAQAIMARLPGVAGSQAFALEPASSTGGAWGGLAILAANVVVMSVIAVGQFKRLDV
;
A
#
# COMPACT_ATOMS: atom_id res chain seq x y z
N MET A 1 -35.99 33.17 68.04
CA MET A 1 -36.32 33.58 69.42
C MET A 1 -35.86 32.41 70.31
N ILE A 2 -34.58 32.43 70.72
CA ILE A 2 -34.09 32.54 72.14
C ILE A 2 -34.39 31.24 72.90
N ASP A 3 -33.51 30.47 73.57
CA ASP A 3 -32.18 30.57 74.23
C ASP A 3 -31.66 29.11 74.34
N VAL A 4 -30.40 28.69 74.21
CA VAL A 4 -29.16 28.93 75.00
C VAL A 4 -29.24 28.60 76.51
N GLN A 5 -28.66 27.45 76.88
CA GLN A 5 -28.04 27.11 78.18
C GLN A 5 -26.95 26.05 77.86
N GLU A 6 -25.68 26.40 77.65
CA GLU A 6 -24.61 26.74 78.62
C GLU A 6 -24.12 25.55 79.47
N THR A 7 -22.90 25.03 79.19
CA THR A 7 -22.06 24.39 80.22
C THR A 7 -20.57 24.38 79.85
N ALA A 8 -19.81 25.19 80.61
CA ALA A 8 -18.48 24.97 81.18
C ALA A 8 -17.25 24.51 80.35
N ILE A 9 -16.36 25.47 80.10
CA ILE A 9 -14.94 25.55 80.52
C ILE A 9 -14.13 24.24 80.59
N ARG A 10 -13.09 24.14 79.74
CA ARG A 10 -11.75 23.67 80.18
C ARG A 10 -10.61 24.14 79.26
N THR A 11 -9.73 24.92 79.86
CA THR A 11 -8.43 25.38 79.38
C THR A 11 -7.44 24.21 79.31
N GLY A 12 -6.70 24.07 78.21
CA GLY A 12 -5.66 23.04 78.08
C GLY A 12 -4.66 23.31 76.94
N GLY A 13 -3.57 24.00 77.27
CA GLY A 13 -2.20 23.82 76.74
C GLY A 13 -1.90 24.19 75.26
N PRO A 14 -0.77 24.88 74.98
CA PRO A 14 -0.29 25.01 73.60
C PRO A 14 0.18 23.65 73.08
N LEU A 15 -0.48 23.16 72.03
CA LEU A 15 -0.03 21.99 71.28
C LEU A 15 1.25 22.38 70.52
N THR A 16 2.40 21.94 71.02
CA THR A 16 3.64 21.86 70.24
C THR A 16 3.37 21.10 68.95
N GLN A 17 3.28 21.81 67.83
CA GLN A 17 3.29 21.22 66.50
C GLN A 17 4.68 20.64 66.25
N SER A 18 4.84 19.34 66.42
CA SER A 18 5.97 18.61 65.88
C SER A 18 5.82 18.56 64.36
N THR A 19 6.63 19.35 63.66
CA THR A 19 6.78 19.28 62.20
C THR A 19 7.31 17.89 61.85
N PRO A 20 6.60 17.06 61.07
CA PRO A 20 7.21 15.90 60.45
C PRO A 20 8.08 16.43 59.31
N THR A 21 9.39 16.44 59.49
CA THR A 21 10.32 16.59 58.37
C THR A 21 10.26 15.32 57.53
N THR A 22 9.30 15.27 56.60
CA THR A 22 9.30 14.28 55.53
C THR A 22 10.53 14.55 54.67
N LYS A 23 11.61 13.80 54.90
CA LYS A 23 12.70 13.66 53.93
C LYS A 23 12.07 13.11 52.65
N THR A 24 11.82 14.01 51.69
CA THR A 24 11.43 13.62 50.34
C THR A 24 12.62 12.87 49.75
N ASP A 25 12.53 11.55 49.77
CA ASP A 25 13.49 10.66 49.16
C ASP A 25 13.46 10.87 47.64
N LYS A 26 14.32 11.78 47.16
CA LYS A 26 14.50 12.07 45.72
C LYS A 26 15.11 10.88 44.96
N ALA A 27 15.43 9.77 45.63
CA ALA A 27 15.99 8.59 44.98
C ALA A 27 14.96 7.77 44.19
N GLY A 28 13.66 7.85 44.52
CA GLY A 28 12.61 7.06 43.87
C GLY A 28 12.14 7.55 42.50
N VAL A 29 12.37 8.83 42.15
CA VAL A 29 11.90 9.42 40.87
C VAL A 29 12.89 9.20 39.72
N ARG A 30 14.08 8.67 40.02
CA ARG A 30 15.16 8.43 39.05
C ARG A 30 15.22 6.99 38.53
N ALA A 31 14.20 6.16 38.79
CA ALA A 31 14.00 4.93 38.05
C ALA A 31 13.67 5.31 36.60
N ALA A 32 14.73 5.42 35.81
CA ALA A 32 14.74 5.75 34.40
C ALA A 32 13.53 5.13 33.68
N THR A 33 12.62 5.98 33.23
CA THR A 33 11.68 5.66 32.16
C THR A 33 12.49 5.35 30.91
N SER A 34 13.01 4.12 30.84
CA SER A 34 13.41 3.47 29.60
C SER A 34 12.12 3.30 28.79
N GLN A 35 11.66 4.39 28.17
CA GLN A 35 10.66 4.34 27.11
C GLN A 35 11.17 3.29 26.12
N PRO A 36 10.49 2.14 25.96
CA PRO A 36 10.97 1.09 25.08
C PRO A 36 11.13 1.70 23.69
N ARG A 37 12.37 1.74 23.20
CA ARG A 37 12.68 2.29 21.88
C ARG A 37 11.85 1.49 20.89
N CYS A 38 10.90 2.13 20.23
CA CYS A 38 10.10 1.49 19.17
C CYS A 38 11.05 0.90 18.14
N SER A 39 11.18 -0.43 18.12
CA SER A 39 11.98 -1.12 17.13
C SER A 39 11.23 -1.12 15.79
N LEU A 40 11.96 -1.00 14.68
CA LEU A 40 11.37 -1.06 13.33
C LEU A 40 10.53 -2.34 13.15
N LEU A 41 11.01 -3.47 13.67
CA LEU A 41 10.28 -4.74 13.69
C LEU A 41 8.94 -4.66 14.43
N GLY A 42 8.88 -3.97 15.56
CA GLY A 42 7.64 -3.76 16.31
C GLY A 42 6.62 -2.94 15.53
N VAL A 43 7.08 -1.88 14.85
CA VAL A 43 6.23 -1.02 14.01
C VAL A 43 5.73 -1.79 12.79
N LEU A 44 6.61 -2.54 12.09
CA LEU A 44 6.23 -3.38 10.96
C LEU A 44 5.19 -4.43 11.33
N LYS A 45 5.37 -5.11 12.47
CA LYS A 45 4.41 -6.11 12.95
C LYS A 45 3.05 -5.48 13.28
N SER A 46 3.04 -4.30 13.90
CA SER A 46 1.81 -3.57 14.20
C SER A 46 1.07 -3.15 12.93
N GLU A 47 1.79 -2.58 11.96
CA GLU A 47 1.21 -2.16 10.68
C GLU A 47 0.73 -3.35 9.84
N TRP A 48 1.42 -4.48 9.90
CA TRP A 48 0.96 -5.72 9.25
C TRP A 48 -0.37 -6.21 9.82
N ILE A 49 -0.49 -6.26 11.16
CA ILE A 49 -1.75 -6.64 11.82
C ILE A 49 -2.84 -5.63 11.47
N LYS A 50 -2.53 -4.33 11.48
CA LYS A 50 -3.48 -3.27 11.13
C LYS A 50 -4.02 -3.45 9.71
N LEU A 51 -3.13 -3.65 8.72
CA LEU A 51 -3.52 -3.88 7.32
C LEU A 51 -4.47 -5.08 7.21
N TRP A 52 -4.11 -6.23 7.78
CA TRP A 52 -4.91 -7.45 7.66
C TRP A 52 -6.15 -7.51 8.57
N SER A 53 -6.26 -6.60 9.54
CA SER A 53 -7.48 -6.44 10.36
C SER A 53 -8.58 -5.67 9.63
N LEU A 54 -8.25 -4.92 8.58
CA LEU A 54 -9.22 -4.21 7.76
C LEU A 54 -10.01 -5.22 6.91
N ARG A 55 -11.33 -5.28 7.12
CA ARG A 55 -12.23 -6.08 6.27
C ARG A 55 -12.03 -5.78 4.80
N ALA A 56 -11.81 -4.53 4.44
CA ALA A 56 -11.54 -4.13 3.06
C ALA A 56 -10.28 -4.80 2.49
N ALA A 57 -9.18 -4.87 3.26
CA ALA A 57 -7.96 -5.54 2.80
C ALA A 57 -8.17 -7.05 2.59
N GLN A 58 -8.91 -7.69 3.50
CA GLN A 58 -9.26 -9.11 3.37
C GLN A 58 -10.17 -9.36 2.16
N VAL A 59 -11.20 -8.52 1.98
CA VAL A 59 -12.10 -8.59 0.83
C VAL A 59 -11.32 -8.39 -0.47
N THR A 60 -10.48 -7.36 -0.56
CA THR A 60 -9.65 -7.11 -1.74
C THR A 60 -8.72 -8.29 -2.05
N ALA A 61 -8.09 -8.88 -1.05
CA ALA A 61 -7.25 -10.08 -1.23
C ALA A 61 -8.06 -11.29 -1.72
N VAL A 62 -9.26 -11.53 -1.16
CA VAL A 62 -10.14 -12.62 -1.61
C VAL A 62 -10.61 -12.39 -3.04
N PHE A 63 -11.00 -11.17 -3.40
CA PHE A 63 -11.41 -10.84 -4.76
C PHE A 63 -10.26 -11.01 -5.76
N MET A 64 -9.05 -10.59 -5.40
CA MET A 64 -7.86 -10.75 -6.25
C MET A 64 -7.50 -12.24 -6.46
N LEU A 65 -7.76 -13.10 -5.48
CA LEU A 65 -7.40 -14.52 -5.58
C LEU A 65 -8.50 -15.43 -6.15
N VAL A 66 -9.78 -15.14 -5.89
CA VAL A 66 -10.89 -16.08 -6.20
C VAL A 66 -11.61 -15.71 -7.50
N PRO A 67 -12.42 -14.65 -7.59
CA PRO A 67 -13.15 -14.34 -8.82
C PRO A 67 -12.20 -14.01 -9.97
N MET A 68 -11.02 -13.44 -9.72
CA MET A 68 -10.07 -13.12 -10.79
C MET A 68 -9.41 -14.36 -11.38
N THR A 69 -9.10 -15.37 -10.55
CA THR A 69 -8.59 -16.65 -11.06
C THR A 69 -9.68 -17.43 -11.78
N ILE A 70 -10.94 -17.33 -11.34
CA ILE A 70 -12.10 -17.89 -12.05
C ILE A 70 -12.28 -17.20 -13.41
N ILE A 71 -12.27 -15.87 -13.46
CA ILE A 71 -12.39 -15.12 -14.72
C ILE A 71 -11.24 -15.48 -15.65
N ASN A 72 -10.01 -15.56 -15.13
CA ASN A 72 -8.84 -15.99 -15.89
C ASN A 72 -9.03 -17.40 -16.46
N LEU A 73 -9.50 -18.35 -15.65
CA LEU A 73 -9.83 -19.70 -16.10
C LEU A 73 -10.90 -19.69 -17.19
N LEU A 74 -11.96 -18.91 -17.03
CA LEU A 74 -13.01 -18.77 -18.04
C LEU A 74 -12.45 -18.21 -19.35
N VAL A 75 -11.58 -17.19 -19.29
CA VAL A 75 -10.91 -16.66 -20.49
C VAL A 75 -10.08 -17.76 -21.14
N LEU A 76 -9.29 -18.53 -20.39
CA LEU A 76 -8.54 -19.66 -20.95
C LEU A 76 -9.44 -20.74 -21.57
N LEU A 77 -10.65 -20.92 -21.04
CA LEU A 77 -11.63 -21.91 -21.50
C LEU A 77 -12.53 -21.42 -22.65
N PHE A 78 -12.71 -20.13 -22.85
CA PHE A 78 -13.68 -19.60 -23.83
C PHE A 78 -13.07 -18.64 -24.83
N ALA A 79 -11.83 -18.20 -24.64
CA ALA A 79 -11.12 -17.44 -25.66
C ALA A 79 -10.92 -18.33 -26.89
N ASP A 80 -11.40 -17.84 -28.03
CA ASP A 80 -11.19 -18.45 -29.32
C ASP A 80 -9.73 -18.20 -29.73
N VAL A 81 -8.85 -19.17 -29.45
CA VAL A 81 -7.45 -19.12 -29.86
C VAL A 81 -7.35 -19.65 -31.29
N SER A 82 -8.15 -19.10 -32.20
CA SER A 82 -8.13 -19.47 -33.61
C SER A 82 -6.89 -18.84 -34.26
N GLY A 83 -5.85 -19.64 -34.45
CA GLY A 83 -4.76 -19.36 -35.39
C GLY A 83 -3.63 -18.42 -34.94
N GLY A 84 -3.61 -17.99 -33.68
CA GLY A 84 -2.49 -17.20 -33.13
C GLY A 84 -1.36 -18.08 -32.58
N THR A 85 -0.10 -17.66 -32.71
CA THR A 85 1.03 -18.28 -32.00
C THR A 85 0.75 -18.35 -30.50
N GLN A 86 1.15 -19.44 -29.85
CA GLN A 86 0.91 -19.75 -28.43
C GLN A 86 1.23 -18.57 -27.48
N LEU A 87 2.23 -17.75 -27.80
CA LEU A 87 2.61 -16.54 -27.06
C LEU A 87 1.55 -15.42 -27.04
N LEU A 88 0.74 -15.27 -28.09
CA LEU A 88 -0.26 -14.19 -28.19
C LEU A 88 -1.48 -14.44 -27.29
N ALA A 89 -1.90 -15.70 -27.18
CA ALA A 89 -2.98 -16.09 -26.27
C ALA A 89 -2.60 -15.87 -24.80
N VAL A 90 -1.33 -16.13 -24.47
CA VAL A 90 -0.78 -15.89 -23.13
C VAL A 90 -0.68 -14.40 -22.82
N ASP A 91 -0.18 -13.58 -23.75
CA ASP A 91 -0.10 -12.13 -23.59
C ASP A 91 -1.50 -11.50 -23.39
N ALA A 92 -2.49 -11.90 -24.20
CA ALA A 92 -3.86 -11.43 -24.06
C ALA A 92 -4.46 -11.77 -22.68
N THR A 93 -4.25 -13.01 -22.22
CA THR A 93 -4.73 -13.48 -20.91
C THR A 93 -4.07 -12.72 -19.76
N VAL A 94 -2.74 -12.57 -19.80
CA VAL A 94 -1.97 -11.82 -18.79
C VAL A 94 -2.41 -10.37 -18.74
N ARG A 95 -2.65 -9.71 -19.88
CA ARG A 95 -3.12 -8.32 -19.94
C ARG A 95 -4.51 -8.13 -19.35
N MET A 96 -5.45 -9.02 -19.67
CA MET A 96 -6.82 -8.95 -19.14
C MET A 96 -6.83 -9.16 -17.63
N PHE A 97 -6.10 -10.17 -17.14
CA PHE A 97 -5.91 -10.44 -15.72
C PHE A 97 -5.33 -9.21 -15.00
N THR A 98 -4.24 -8.65 -15.52
CA THR A 98 -3.55 -7.48 -14.94
C THR A 98 -4.49 -6.28 -14.81
N THR A 99 -5.30 -6.03 -15.84
CA THR A 99 -6.19 -4.86 -15.90
C THR A 99 -7.19 -4.82 -14.74
N ILE A 100 -7.79 -5.97 -14.41
CA ILE A 100 -8.80 -6.05 -13.36
C ILE A 100 -8.15 -6.12 -11.98
N ASP A 101 -7.08 -6.91 -11.83
CA ASP A 101 -6.31 -7.01 -10.57
C ASP A 101 -5.76 -5.67 -10.11
N LEU A 102 -5.31 -4.83 -11.05
CA LEU A 102 -4.83 -3.48 -10.76
C LEU A 102 -5.86 -2.63 -10.03
N ILE A 103 -7.15 -2.78 -10.32
CA ILE A 103 -8.20 -2.01 -9.63
C ILE A 103 -8.18 -2.34 -8.15
N PHE A 104 -8.12 -3.63 -7.80
CA PHE A 104 -8.05 -4.10 -6.43
C PHE A 104 -6.78 -3.64 -5.72
N ILE A 105 -5.63 -3.71 -6.40
CA ILE A 105 -4.35 -3.23 -5.87
C ILE A 105 -4.40 -1.71 -5.60
N VAL A 106 -4.96 -0.93 -6.53
CA VAL A 106 -5.11 0.53 -6.39
C VAL A 106 -6.04 0.87 -5.24
N VAL A 107 -7.15 0.16 -5.09
CA VAL A 107 -8.08 0.30 -3.95
C VAL A 107 -7.37 -0.01 -2.63
N LEU A 108 -6.64 -1.12 -2.55
CA LEU A 108 -5.90 -1.50 -1.35
C LEU A 108 -4.90 -0.40 -0.94
N GLY A 109 -4.11 0.08 -1.90
CA GLY A 109 -3.11 1.13 -1.67
C GLY A 109 -3.74 2.44 -1.19
N GLY A 110 -4.79 2.90 -1.86
CA GLY A 110 -5.49 4.14 -1.51
C GLY A 110 -6.20 4.07 -0.16
N MET A 111 -6.83 2.94 0.16
CA MET A 111 -7.47 2.71 1.46
C MET A 111 -6.46 2.61 2.59
N PHE A 112 -5.33 1.92 2.38
CA PHE A 112 -4.31 1.80 3.43
C PHE A 112 -3.62 3.14 3.72
N ALA A 113 -3.49 4.00 2.71
CA ALA A 113 -2.97 5.36 2.88
C ALA A 113 -3.92 6.26 3.68
N ALA A 114 -5.19 6.30 3.27
CA ALA A 114 -6.14 7.28 3.78
C ALA A 114 -7.00 6.79 4.96
N GLY A 115 -7.01 5.48 5.25
CA GLY A 115 -7.88 4.88 6.27
C GLY A 115 -7.63 5.39 7.70
N GLU A 116 -6.44 5.90 7.98
CA GLU A 116 -6.13 6.49 9.28
C GLU A 116 -6.60 7.94 9.42
N PHE A 117 -6.70 8.66 8.30
CA PHE A 117 -7.21 10.02 8.26
C PHE A 117 -8.72 10.06 8.46
N SER A 118 -9.45 9.09 7.90
CA SER A 118 -10.91 8.99 8.06
C SER A 118 -11.34 8.53 9.46
N THR A 119 -10.53 7.69 10.11
CA THR A 119 -10.83 7.14 11.45
C THR A 119 -10.23 7.96 12.59
N GLY A 120 -9.43 9.00 12.30
CA GLY A 120 -8.73 9.79 13.32
C GLY A 120 -7.64 9.04 14.08
N SER A 121 -7.27 7.83 13.63
CA SER A 121 -6.31 6.94 14.32
C SER A 121 -4.84 7.35 14.16
N ILE A 122 -4.55 8.41 13.39
CA ILE A 122 -3.21 8.99 13.25
C ILE A 122 -2.68 9.52 14.58
N ARG A 123 -3.51 10.24 15.35
CA ARG A 123 -3.09 10.85 16.64
C ARG A 123 -2.60 9.81 17.66
N PRO A 124 -3.36 8.73 17.96
CA PRO A 124 -2.86 7.70 18.87
C PRO A 124 -1.65 6.93 18.30
N SER A 125 -1.55 6.75 16.98
CA SER A 125 -0.39 6.09 16.36
C SER A 125 0.90 6.91 16.51
N LEU A 126 0.80 8.24 16.40
CA LEU A 126 1.91 9.17 16.61
C LEU A 126 2.32 9.29 18.09
N GLY A 127 1.38 9.08 19.02
CA GLY A 127 1.68 8.98 20.45
C GLY A 127 2.47 7.71 20.79
N ALA A 128 2.26 6.62 20.06
CA ALA A 128 2.98 5.35 20.25
C ALA A 128 4.34 5.32 19.53
N VAL A 129 4.44 5.91 18.33
CA VAL A 129 5.67 5.95 17.52
C VAL A 129 6.08 7.41 17.27
N PRO A 130 6.95 8.00 18.12
CA PRO A 130 7.30 9.43 18.00
C PRO A 130 8.08 9.76 16.71
N ASN A 131 8.71 8.76 16.08
CA ASN A 131 9.39 8.96 14.81
C ASN A 131 8.41 8.88 13.63
N ARG A 132 7.88 10.04 13.21
CA ARG A 132 6.94 10.19 12.09
C ARG A 132 7.43 9.56 10.78
N GLY A 133 8.75 9.62 10.51
CA GLY A 133 9.33 9.04 9.29
C GLY A 133 9.37 7.51 9.33
N LEU A 134 9.66 6.93 10.50
CA LEU A 134 9.69 5.48 10.68
C LEU A 134 8.32 4.85 10.41
N LEU A 135 7.25 5.51 10.84
CA LEU A 135 5.88 5.04 10.64
C LEU A 135 5.52 4.99 9.14
N VAL A 136 5.85 6.04 8.39
CA VAL A 136 5.58 6.09 6.94
C VAL A 136 6.38 5.03 6.18
N VAL A 137 7.66 4.85 6.52
CA VAL A 137 8.49 3.80 5.91
C VAL A 137 7.94 2.42 6.22
N ALA A 138 7.54 2.16 7.47
CA ALA A 138 6.92 0.89 7.85
C ALA A 138 5.64 0.61 7.06
N LYS A 139 4.79 1.62 6.85
CA LYS A 139 3.59 1.50 6.00
C LYS A 139 3.92 1.15 4.57
N ILE A 140 4.86 1.88 3.96
CA ILE A 140 5.29 1.61 2.58
C ILE A 140 5.82 0.16 2.47
N MET A 141 6.65 -0.28 3.41
CA MET A 141 7.21 -1.65 3.40
C MET A 141 6.13 -2.72 3.59
N VAL A 142 5.21 -2.54 4.53
CA VAL A 142 4.11 -3.48 4.76
C VAL A 142 3.22 -3.59 3.53
N LEU A 143 2.81 -2.46 2.95
CA LEU A 143 1.99 -2.46 1.75
C LEU A 143 2.72 -3.09 0.57
N ALA A 144 3.98 -2.73 0.34
CA ALA A 144 4.80 -3.29 -0.73
C ALA A 144 4.88 -4.82 -0.61
N LEU A 145 5.20 -5.32 0.59
CA LEU A 145 5.30 -6.75 0.84
C LEU A 145 3.96 -7.46 0.67
N SER A 146 2.87 -6.90 1.19
CA SER A 146 1.53 -7.49 1.05
C SER A 146 1.08 -7.56 -0.41
N VAL A 147 1.24 -6.49 -1.19
CA VAL A 147 0.87 -6.47 -2.62
C VAL A 147 1.76 -7.41 -3.41
N LEU A 148 3.06 -7.46 -3.11
CA LEU A 148 3.99 -8.37 -3.78
C LEU A 148 3.61 -9.83 -3.52
N ILE A 149 3.32 -10.21 -2.27
CA ILE A 149 2.88 -11.58 -1.92
C ILE A 149 1.57 -11.92 -2.63
N LEU A 150 0.57 -11.02 -2.58
CA LEU A 150 -0.72 -11.24 -3.24
C LEU A 150 -0.55 -11.40 -4.76
N SER A 151 0.30 -10.57 -5.38
CA SER A 151 0.57 -10.65 -6.82
C SER A 151 1.28 -11.94 -7.18
N ILE A 152 2.27 -12.38 -6.40
CA ILE A 152 2.96 -13.67 -6.62
C ILE A 152 1.98 -14.83 -6.52
N LEU A 153 1.10 -14.82 -5.52
CA LEU A 153 0.07 -15.86 -5.36
C LEU A 153 -0.91 -15.85 -6.53
N ALA A 154 -1.45 -14.69 -6.89
CA ALA A 154 -2.45 -14.57 -7.95
C ALA A 154 -1.87 -14.94 -9.32
N VAL A 155 -0.67 -14.45 -9.65
CA VAL A 155 0.04 -14.80 -10.88
C VAL A 155 0.48 -16.27 -10.86
N GLY A 156 0.95 -16.78 -9.73
CA GLY A 156 1.33 -18.19 -9.57
C GLY A 156 0.16 -19.15 -9.83
N ILE A 157 -1.02 -18.84 -9.28
CA ILE A 157 -2.25 -19.60 -9.56
C ILE A 157 -2.59 -19.51 -11.06
N SER A 158 -2.52 -18.31 -11.64
CA SER A 158 -2.79 -18.10 -13.08
C SER A 158 -1.85 -18.93 -13.97
N VAL A 159 -0.56 -18.98 -13.66
CA VAL A 159 0.43 -19.79 -14.39
C VAL A 159 0.13 -21.28 -14.25
N VAL A 160 -0.18 -21.78 -13.05
CA VAL A 160 -0.53 -23.19 -12.84
C VAL A 160 -1.79 -23.57 -13.63
N LEU A 161 -2.81 -22.72 -13.63
CA LEU A 161 -4.02 -22.93 -14.43
C LEU A 161 -3.70 -22.93 -15.94
N GLY A 162 -2.83 -22.02 -16.38
CA GLY A 162 -2.31 -21.99 -17.76
C GLY A 162 -1.66 -23.31 -18.16
N LEU A 163 -0.74 -23.82 -17.34
CA LEU A 163 -0.04 -25.08 -17.59
C LEU A 163 -0.96 -26.31 -17.63
N ILE A 164 -2.11 -26.27 -16.95
CA ILE A 164 -3.08 -27.37 -16.94
C ILE A 164 -4.03 -27.28 -18.14
N VAL A 165 -4.55 -26.09 -18.44
CA VAL A 165 -5.63 -25.91 -19.42
C VAL A 165 -5.11 -25.82 -20.85
N LEU A 166 -4.00 -25.13 -21.09
CA LEU A 166 -3.52 -24.89 -22.46
C LEU A 166 -3.08 -26.15 -23.21
N PRO A 167 -2.44 -27.15 -22.58
CA PRO A 167 -2.12 -28.41 -23.27
C PRO A 167 -3.36 -29.14 -23.77
N THR A 168 -4.50 -29.04 -23.09
CA THR A 168 -5.77 -29.62 -23.55
C THR A 168 -6.31 -28.98 -24.84
N ARG A 169 -5.71 -27.86 -25.25
CA ARG A 169 -6.05 -27.09 -26.46
C ARG A 169 -4.97 -27.11 -27.53
N GLY A 170 -3.97 -27.98 -27.39
CA GLY A 170 -2.85 -28.08 -28.33
C GLY A 170 -1.88 -26.88 -28.26
N VAL A 171 -1.95 -26.10 -27.18
CA VAL A 171 -1.03 -24.99 -26.91
C VAL A 171 0.01 -25.50 -25.92
N GLU A 172 1.20 -25.81 -26.42
CA GLU A 172 2.35 -26.08 -25.56
C GLU A 172 2.82 -24.78 -24.89
N GLN A 173 3.20 -24.86 -23.62
CA GLN A 173 3.75 -23.72 -22.89
C GLN A 173 5.17 -24.05 -22.49
N SER A 174 6.13 -23.29 -22.98
CA SER A 174 7.48 -23.30 -22.43
C SER A 174 7.63 -22.15 -21.42
N LEU A 175 8.08 -22.48 -20.20
CA LEU A 175 8.48 -21.51 -19.18
C LEU A 175 9.87 -20.94 -19.50
N GLU A 176 10.05 -20.47 -20.73
CA GLU A 176 11.30 -19.90 -21.18
C GLU A 176 11.50 -18.45 -20.71
N SER A 177 12.68 -17.92 -21.02
CA SER A 177 13.18 -16.59 -20.65
C SER A 177 12.14 -15.44 -20.71
N PRO A 178 11.26 -15.32 -21.73
CA PRO A 178 10.30 -14.23 -21.78
C PRO A 178 9.19 -14.35 -20.72
N ALA A 179 8.70 -15.56 -20.45
CA ALA A 179 7.58 -15.80 -19.54
C ALA A 179 7.98 -15.48 -18.08
N VAL A 180 9.18 -15.90 -17.66
CA VAL A 180 9.70 -15.60 -16.32
C VAL A 180 9.85 -14.09 -16.12
N ARG A 181 10.38 -13.37 -17.12
CA ARG A 181 10.47 -11.90 -17.09
C ARG A 181 9.09 -11.28 -16.92
N MET A 182 8.10 -11.74 -17.69
CA MET A 182 6.74 -11.18 -17.64
C MET A 182 6.08 -11.41 -16.28
N ILE A 183 6.24 -12.60 -15.68
CA ILE A 183 5.72 -12.94 -14.35
C ILE A 183 6.34 -12.04 -13.28
N VAL A 184 7.67 -11.93 -13.26
CA VAL A 184 8.38 -11.09 -12.28
C VAL A 184 8.05 -9.61 -12.50
N GLY A 185 8.04 -9.16 -13.75
CA GLY A 185 7.69 -7.79 -14.13
C GLY A 185 6.28 -7.42 -13.70
N LEU A 186 5.32 -8.32 -13.86
CA LEU A 186 3.94 -8.12 -13.42
C LEU A 186 3.84 -7.99 -11.89
N CYS A 187 4.50 -8.87 -11.13
CA CYS A 187 4.50 -8.80 -9.68
C CYS A 187 5.09 -7.49 -9.14
N LEU A 188 6.21 -7.05 -9.72
CA LEU A 188 6.85 -5.79 -9.35
C LEU A 188 6.04 -4.57 -9.79
N TYR A 189 5.45 -4.62 -10.98
CA TYR A 189 4.55 -3.59 -11.48
C TYR A 189 3.34 -3.40 -10.56
N SER A 190 2.67 -4.49 -10.18
CA SER A 190 1.56 -4.48 -9.23
C SER A 190 1.95 -3.88 -7.89
N MET A 191 3.09 -4.28 -7.32
CA MET A 191 3.63 -3.70 -6.09
C MET A 191 3.82 -2.18 -6.20
N LEU A 192 4.48 -1.73 -7.28
CA LEU A 192 4.75 -0.30 -7.49
C LEU A 192 3.46 0.50 -7.73
N MET A 193 2.47 -0.07 -8.41
CA MET A 193 1.17 0.58 -8.63
C MET A 193 0.37 0.71 -7.33
N GLY A 194 0.44 -0.29 -6.45
CA GLY A 194 -0.12 -0.19 -5.09
C GLY A 194 0.52 0.94 -4.28
N LEU A 195 1.86 1.05 -4.34
CA LEU A 195 2.60 2.15 -3.71
C LEU A 195 2.29 3.51 -4.35
N PHE A 196 2.10 3.57 -5.66
CA PHE A 196 1.72 4.79 -6.37
C PHE A 196 0.37 5.31 -5.88
N SER A 197 -0.64 4.43 -5.82
CA SER A 197 -1.96 4.77 -5.26
C SER A 197 -1.86 5.20 -3.78
N PHE A 198 -1.05 4.49 -3.00
CA PHE A 198 -0.80 4.84 -1.61
C PHE A 198 -0.24 6.25 -1.46
N CYS A 199 0.75 6.63 -2.28
CA CYS A 199 1.32 7.97 -2.21
C CYS A 199 0.25 9.02 -2.51
N ILE A 200 -0.54 8.85 -3.57
CA ILE A 200 -1.61 9.81 -3.91
C ILE A 200 -2.61 9.92 -2.76
N GLY A 201 -3.03 8.79 -2.16
CA GLY A 201 -3.95 8.81 -1.03
C GLY A 201 -3.37 9.42 0.23
N PHE A 202 -2.08 9.28 0.45
CA PHE A 202 -1.39 9.86 1.60
C PHE A 202 -1.23 11.38 1.45
N LEU A 203 -0.90 11.86 0.24
CA LEU A 203 -0.86 13.29 -0.06
C LEU A 203 -2.26 13.92 -0.03
N GLY A 204 -3.24 13.26 -0.63
CA GLY A 204 -4.62 13.75 -0.75
C GLY A 204 -5.47 13.54 0.50
N ARG A 205 -5.00 12.75 1.47
CA ARG A 205 -5.70 12.39 2.72
C ARG A 205 -7.12 11.84 2.50
N SER A 206 -7.37 11.24 1.33
CA SER A 206 -8.69 10.75 0.91
C SER A 206 -8.55 9.46 0.14
N SER A 207 -9.26 8.41 0.57
CA SER A 207 -9.24 7.10 -0.09
C SER A 207 -9.90 7.17 -1.46
N VAL A 208 -11.06 7.84 -1.55
CA VAL A 208 -11.79 8.03 -2.80
C VAL A 208 -10.95 8.84 -3.79
N GLY A 209 -10.35 9.95 -3.32
CA GLY A 209 -9.47 10.77 -4.15
C GLY A 209 -8.26 10.00 -4.67
N ALA A 210 -7.63 9.18 -3.83
CA ALA A 210 -6.51 8.31 -4.22
C ALA A 210 -6.88 7.39 -5.39
N ILE A 211 -8.01 6.70 -5.25
CA ILE A 211 -8.48 5.71 -6.21
C ILE A 211 -8.85 6.41 -7.51
N SER A 212 -9.67 7.46 -7.45
CA SER A 212 -10.12 8.21 -8.63
C SER A 212 -8.96 8.79 -9.44
N VAL A 213 -7.99 9.42 -8.77
CA VAL A 213 -6.82 10.01 -9.45
C VAL A 213 -5.93 8.93 -10.04
N THR A 214 -5.66 7.85 -9.30
CA THR A 214 -4.81 6.76 -9.81
C THR A 214 -5.43 6.08 -11.02
N LEU A 215 -6.71 5.74 -10.96
CA LEU A 215 -7.43 5.13 -12.09
C LEU A 215 -7.55 6.11 -13.27
N GLY A 216 -7.74 7.41 -13.00
CA GLY A 216 -7.73 8.44 -14.03
C GLY A 216 -6.39 8.52 -14.77
N ILE A 217 -5.28 8.49 -14.04
CA ILE A 217 -3.92 8.46 -14.63
C ILE A 217 -3.67 7.17 -15.41
N LEU A 218 -4.22 6.04 -14.96
CA LEU A 218 -4.04 4.74 -15.62
C LEU A 218 -4.82 4.58 -16.92
N TRP A 219 -6.06 5.10 -16.97
CA TRP A 219 -6.98 4.78 -18.07
C TRP A 219 -7.41 6.01 -18.86
N ILE A 220 -7.75 7.10 -18.17
CA ILE A 220 -8.26 8.30 -18.81
C ILE A 220 -7.11 9.05 -19.48
N LEU A 221 -6.00 9.26 -18.76
CA LEU A 221 -4.88 10.05 -19.24
C LEU A 221 -4.24 9.46 -20.52
N PRO A 222 -3.94 8.14 -20.62
CA PRO A 222 -3.42 7.58 -21.87
C PRO A 222 -4.44 7.67 -23.00
N SER A 223 -5.73 7.51 -22.71
CA SER A 223 -6.79 7.63 -23.71
C SER A 223 -6.87 9.05 -24.29
N VAL A 224 -6.79 10.07 -23.45
CA VAL A 224 -6.77 11.48 -23.87
C VAL A 224 -5.51 11.80 -24.69
N VAL A 225 -4.34 11.30 -24.27
CA VAL A 225 -3.10 11.53 -25.03
C VAL A 225 -3.17 10.90 -26.42
N ARG A 226 -3.76 9.70 -26.55
CA ARG A 226 -4.00 9.06 -27.85
C ARG A 226 -4.96 9.86 -28.75
N MET A 227 -5.92 10.58 -28.19
CA MET A 227 -6.83 11.44 -28.96
C MET A 227 -6.13 12.69 -29.51
N LEU A 228 -4.99 13.09 -28.94
CA LEU A 228 -4.20 14.23 -29.41
C LEU A 228 -3.40 13.92 -30.69
N GLY A 229 -3.40 12.64 -31.12
CA GLY A 229 -2.72 12.16 -32.33
C GLY A 229 -1.39 11.46 -32.05
N ASP A 230 -0.75 10.97 -33.11
CA ASP A 230 0.46 10.14 -33.03
C ASP A 230 1.77 10.94 -33.17
N GLY A 231 1.73 12.25 -32.92
CA GLY A 231 2.92 13.11 -32.98
C GLY A 231 4.01 12.72 -31.99
N GLU A 232 5.26 13.10 -32.26
CA GLU A 232 6.43 12.76 -31.42
C GLU A 232 6.24 13.14 -29.94
N MET A 233 5.58 14.28 -29.69
CA MET A 233 5.26 14.73 -28.34
C MET A 233 4.30 13.79 -27.60
N ALA A 234 3.25 13.31 -28.28
CA ALA A 234 2.28 12.39 -27.68
C ALA A 234 2.94 11.05 -27.35
N GLN A 235 3.80 10.55 -28.23
CA GLN A 235 4.58 9.34 -27.99
C GLN A 235 5.57 9.50 -26.82
N ALA A 236 6.24 10.65 -26.73
CA ALA A 236 7.14 10.97 -25.62
C ALA A 236 6.40 11.04 -24.27
N ILE A 237 5.20 11.62 -24.25
CA ILE A 237 4.35 11.66 -23.05
C ILE A 237 3.91 10.23 -22.67
N MET A 238 3.38 9.46 -23.63
CA MET A 238 2.93 8.09 -23.40
C MET A 238 4.04 7.20 -22.85
N ALA A 239 5.25 7.31 -23.38
CA ALA A 239 6.41 6.53 -22.94
C ALA A 239 6.85 6.84 -21.50
N ARG A 240 6.44 7.99 -20.94
CA ARG A 240 6.81 8.43 -19.58
C ARG A 240 5.68 8.30 -18.56
N LEU A 241 4.45 7.97 -18.99
CA LEU A 241 3.33 7.76 -18.09
C LEU A 241 3.61 6.56 -17.16
N PRO A 242 3.47 6.69 -15.82
CA PRO A 242 3.88 5.64 -14.88
C PRO A 242 3.25 4.27 -15.18
N GLY A 243 1.95 4.24 -15.49
CA GLY A 243 1.24 3.01 -15.83
C GLY A 243 1.68 2.38 -17.14
N VAL A 244 2.00 3.20 -18.15
CA VAL A 244 2.37 2.75 -19.50
C VAL A 244 3.85 2.33 -19.56
N ALA A 245 4.73 3.09 -18.91
CA ALA A 245 6.14 2.75 -18.79
C ALA A 245 6.32 1.48 -17.96
N GLY A 246 5.65 1.40 -16.81
CA GLY A 246 5.74 0.22 -15.93
C GLY A 246 5.21 -1.06 -16.58
N SER A 247 4.21 -0.96 -17.46
CA SER A 247 3.63 -2.15 -18.10
C SER A 247 4.57 -2.84 -19.09
N GLN A 248 5.63 -2.16 -19.54
CA GLN A 248 6.67 -2.76 -20.38
C GLN A 248 7.39 -3.92 -19.68
N ALA A 249 7.36 -3.97 -18.35
CA ALA A 249 7.96 -5.05 -17.57
C ALA A 249 7.31 -6.42 -17.85
N PHE A 250 6.02 -6.43 -18.17
CA PHE A 250 5.26 -7.64 -18.50
C PHE A 250 4.74 -7.68 -19.93
N ALA A 251 5.18 -6.75 -20.78
CA ALA A 251 4.90 -6.81 -22.21
C ALA A 251 5.66 -7.98 -22.86
N LEU A 252 5.01 -8.63 -23.84
CA LEU A 252 5.66 -9.63 -24.68
C LEU A 252 6.90 -9.06 -25.39
N GLU A 253 6.73 -7.89 -26.01
CA GLU A 253 7.78 -7.12 -26.68
C GLU A 253 7.91 -5.74 -26.03
N PRO A 254 8.87 -5.54 -25.11
CA PRO A 254 9.05 -4.27 -24.42
C PRO A 254 9.59 -3.18 -25.35
N ALA A 255 9.02 -1.99 -25.27
CA ALA A 255 9.44 -0.86 -26.10
C ALA A 255 10.86 -0.37 -25.74
N SER A 256 11.73 -0.26 -26.74
CA SER A 256 13.10 0.25 -26.60
C SER A 256 13.16 1.71 -26.12
N SER A 257 12.14 2.52 -26.45
CA SER A 257 12.01 3.93 -26.04
C SER A 257 11.95 4.13 -24.52
N THR A 258 11.59 3.09 -23.76
CA THR A 258 11.57 3.11 -22.28
C THR A 258 12.82 2.50 -21.65
N GLY A 259 13.80 2.06 -22.45
CA GLY A 259 14.92 1.24 -21.98
C GLY A 259 14.55 -0.23 -21.78
N GLY A 260 13.52 -0.71 -22.48
CA GLY A 260 13.00 -2.08 -22.37
C GLY A 260 12.24 -2.34 -21.07
N ALA A 261 12.02 -3.62 -20.76
CA ALA A 261 11.18 -4.06 -19.63
C ALA A 261 11.57 -3.42 -18.29
N TRP A 262 12.86 -3.45 -17.98
CA TRP A 262 13.37 -2.94 -16.70
C TRP A 262 13.51 -1.42 -16.68
N GLY A 263 13.80 -0.80 -17.82
CA GLY A 263 13.83 0.66 -17.94
C GLY A 263 12.45 1.28 -17.70
N GLY A 264 11.40 0.70 -18.28
CA GLY A 264 10.02 1.11 -18.04
C GLY A 264 9.61 0.97 -16.57
N LEU A 265 9.99 -0.14 -15.93
CA LEU A 265 9.76 -0.35 -14.50
C LEU A 265 10.53 0.66 -13.63
N ALA A 266 11.76 1.01 -14.01
CA ALA A 266 12.57 2.01 -13.32
C ALA A 266 11.94 3.41 -13.38
N ILE A 267 11.30 3.77 -14.50
CA ILE A 267 10.53 5.02 -14.62
C ILE A 267 9.38 5.03 -13.61
N LEU A 268 8.61 3.95 -13.51
CA LEU A 268 7.54 3.84 -12.51
C LEU A 268 8.09 3.91 -11.08
N ALA A 269 9.17 3.17 -10.79
CA ALA A 269 9.81 3.19 -9.47
C ALA A 269 10.31 4.59 -9.10
N ALA A 270 10.91 5.32 -10.03
CA ALA A 270 11.35 6.70 -9.83
C ALA A 270 10.17 7.62 -9.45
N ASN A 271 9.04 7.50 -10.14
CA ASN A 271 7.82 8.25 -9.80
C ASN A 271 7.33 7.92 -8.38
N VAL A 272 7.30 6.64 -8.01
CA VAL A 272 6.91 6.20 -6.66
C VAL A 272 7.87 6.75 -5.60
N VAL A 273 9.17 6.73 -5.84
CA VAL A 273 10.18 7.26 -4.93
C VAL A 273 10.00 8.77 -4.75
N VAL A 274 9.85 9.53 -5.84
CA VAL A 274 9.61 10.97 -5.79
C VAL A 274 8.36 11.29 -4.98
N MET A 275 7.25 10.60 -5.26
CA MET A 275 5.98 10.78 -4.53
C MET A 275 6.11 10.41 -3.06
N SER A 276 6.83 9.33 -2.73
CA SER A 276 7.10 8.89 -1.36
C SER A 276 7.94 9.92 -0.59
N VAL A 277 8.96 10.51 -1.21
CA VAL A 277 9.78 11.56 -0.61
C VAL A 277 8.95 12.81 -0.33
N ILE A 278 8.09 13.22 -1.27
CA ILE A 278 7.16 14.35 -1.08
C ILE A 278 6.18 14.05 0.08
N ALA A 279 5.61 12.85 0.11
CA ALA A 279 4.70 12.41 1.17
C ALA A 279 5.35 12.50 2.57
N VAL A 280 6.56 11.95 2.72
CA VAL A 280 7.33 12.01 3.96
C VAL A 280 7.68 13.45 4.33
N GLY A 281 8.06 14.26 3.34
CA GLY A 281 8.37 15.68 3.53
C GLY A 281 7.19 16.48 4.07
N GLN A 282 6.00 16.30 3.49
CA GLN A 282 4.79 16.97 3.95
C GLN A 282 4.36 16.52 5.35
N PHE A 283 4.45 15.22 5.65
CA PHE A 283 4.07 14.67 6.95
C PHE A 283 4.95 15.16 8.10
N LYS A 284 6.21 15.48 7.82
CA LYS A 284 7.11 16.11 8.80
C LYS A 284 6.79 17.58 9.06
N ARG A 285 6.24 18.29 8.06
CA ARG A 285 5.99 19.74 8.12
C ARG A 285 4.62 20.11 8.68
N LEU A 286 3.63 19.23 8.52
CA LEU A 286 2.27 19.48 9.01
C LEU A 286 2.17 18.93 10.44
N ASP A 287 2.11 19.83 11.42
CA ASP A 287 1.68 19.48 12.77
C ASP A 287 0.20 19.09 12.75
N VAL A 288 -0.11 17.94 13.34
CA VAL A 288 -1.44 17.30 13.40
C VAL A 288 -1.96 17.34 14.84
#